data_AF-A0A7R7ECZ8-F1
#
_entry.id   AF-A0A7R7ECZ8-F1
#
_cell.length_a   1.000
_cell.length_b   1.000
_cell.length_c   1.000
_cell.angle_alpha   90.00
_cell.angle_beta   90.00
_cell.angle_gamma   90.00
#
_symmetry.space_group_name_H-M   'P 1'
#
loop_
_entity.id
_entity.type
_entity.pdbx_description
1 polymer ?
#
loop_
_entity_poly.entity_id
_entity_poly.type
_entity_poly.pdbx_seq_one_letter_code
_entity_poly.pdbx_strand_id
1 'polypeptide(L)'
;MNKTKGCLIANFATVPDELRDQLRNLTRMQLIRTLAAWRPDVTAYRNVQDAYRIALKSLARRYLELHDEIADLDIMIASIVDELAPELIKRNAIGYESASQLLITAGDNPQRLQSEPGFAALCGVSPVPVSSGKTNRHRLNRGGDRAANSALHIIAIGRLRTDTKTQEYVAKRVAEGHSKMEALRCLKRYIAREVFTLLRNQNRQINSTQITT
;
A
#
# COMPACT_ATOMS: atom_id res chain seq x y z
N MET A 1 2.98 1.93 7.27
CA MET A 1 4.08 2.82 6.81
C MET A 1 3.89 4.35 7.07
N ASN A 2 2.79 4.85 7.69
CA ASN A 2 2.59 6.31 7.88
C ASN A 2 2.93 6.87 9.28
N LYS A 3 3.15 6.03 10.30
CA LYS A 3 3.36 6.54 11.68
C LYS A 3 4.80 7.03 11.95
N THR A 4 5.82 6.40 11.38
CA THR A 4 7.23 6.87 11.47
C THR A 4 7.49 8.09 10.57
N LYS A 5 6.75 8.24 9.47
CA LYS A 5 6.84 9.38 8.53
C LYS A 5 6.47 10.73 9.16
N GLY A 6 5.61 10.73 10.18
CA GLY A 6 5.12 11.95 10.81
C GLY A 6 6.02 12.50 11.92
N CYS A 7 6.86 11.67 12.56
CA CYS A 7 7.55 12.07 13.78
C CYS A 7 8.70 13.07 13.54
N LEU A 8 9.49 12.87 12.47
CA LEU A 8 10.58 13.79 12.11
C LEU A 8 10.06 15.15 11.60
N ILE A 9 8.92 15.16 10.90
CA ILE A 9 8.31 16.39 10.38
C ILE A 9 7.54 17.13 11.49
N ALA A 10 6.86 16.40 12.40
CA ALA A 10 6.14 17.00 13.53
C ALA A 10 7.08 17.73 14.50
N ASN A 11 8.31 17.23 14.71
CA ASN A 11 9.31 17.93 15.52
C ASN A 11 9.86 19.19 14.83
N PHE A 12 9.72 19.34 13.51
CA PHE A 12 10.27 20.50 12.80
C PHE A 12 9.51 21.80 13.13
N ALA A 13 8.22 21.69 13.49
CA ALA A 13 7.41 22.82 13.93
C ALA A 13 7.84 23.37 15.30
N THR A 14 8.49 22.55 16.14
CA THR A 14 8.94 22.92 17.50
C THR A 14 10.43 23.21 17.59
N VAL A 15 11.20 22.93 16.53
CA VAL A 15 12.63 23.23 16.43
C VAL A 15 12.88 24.76 16.47
N PRO A 16 13.89 25.24 17.23
CA PRO A 16 14.28 26.65 17.25
C PRO A 16 14.57 27.24 15.86
N ASP A 17 14.27 28.53 15.66
CA ASP A 17 14.32 29.18 14.34
C ASP A 17 15.70 29.08 13.66
N GLU A 18 16.78 29.25 14.41
CA GLU A 18 18.15 29.11 13.89
C GLU A 18 18.43 27.74 13.27
N LEU A 19 17.95 26.66 13.91
CA LEU A 19 18.09 25.30 13.39
C LEU A 19 17.14 25.07 12.21
N ARG A 20 15.94 25.65 12.27
CA ARG A 20 14.94 25.53 11.22
C ARG A 20 15.43 26.14 9.91
N ASP A 21 16.04 27.31 9.97
CA ASP A 21 16.53 28.02 8.79
C ASP A 21 17.70 27.31 8.11
N GLN A 22 18.57 26.63 8.87
CA GLN A 22 19.63 25.78 8.33
C GLN A 22 19.10 24.59 7.51
N LEU A 23 17.86 24.17 7.77
CA LEU A 23 17.30 22.91 7.27
C LEU A 23 16.16 23.11 6.26
N ARG A 24 15.61 24.33 6.15
CA ARG A 24 14.37 24.66 5.43
C ARG A 24 14.40 24.29 3.94
N ASN A 25 15.56 24.39 3.30
CA ASN A 25 15.70 24.21 1.85
C ASN A 25 16.17 22.81 1.43
N LEU A 26 16.33 21.88 2.38
CA LEU A 26 16.79 20.53 2.09
C LEU A 26 15.64 19.64 1.65
N THR A 27 15.88 18.80 0.63
CA THR A 27 14.97 17.69 0.36
C THR A 27 14.93 16.73 1.55
N ARG A 28 13.87 15.93 1.67
CA ARG A 28 13.70 15.01 2.81
C ARG A 28 14.91 14.12 3.06
N MET A 29 15.48 13.52 2.02
CA MET A 29 16.63 12.63 2.19
C MET A 29 17.92 13.41 2.50
N GLN A 30 18.12 14.58 1.90
CA GLN A 30 19.23 15.47 2.27
C GLN A 30 19.13 15.88 3.74
N LEU A 31 17.95 16.30 4.19
CA LEU A 31 17.67 16.65 5.59
C LEU A 31 18.07 15.52 6.53
N ILE A 32 17.57 14.31 6.28
CA ILE A 32 17.81 13.15 7.16
C ILE A 32 19.30 12.81 7.20
N ARG A 33 19.99 12.80 6.05
CA ARG A 33 21.43 12.54 5.99
C ARG A 33 22.24 13.62 6.72
N THR A 34 21.89 14.90 6.54
CA THR A 34 22.52 16.02 7.25
C THR A 34 22.36 15.89 8.76
N LEU A 35 21.15 15.59 9.24
CA LEU A 35 20.86 15.39 10.66
C LEU A 35 21.62 14.18 11.23
N ALA A 36 21.65 13.06 10.51
CA ALA A 36 22.36 11.85 10.93
C ALA A 36 23.88 12.05 11.05
N ALA A 37 24.42 12.97 10.24
CA ALA A 37 25.84 13.32 10.19
C ALA A 37 26.27 14.33 11.27
N TRP A 38 25.34 14.98 11.98
CA TRP A 38 25.67 15.94 13.04
C TRP A 38 26.55 15.32 14.12
N ARG A 39 27.38 16.16 14.76
CA ARG A 39 28.26 15.79 15.87
C ARG A 39 28.02 16.71 17.08
N PRO A 40 26.80 16.70 17.66
CA PRO A 40 26.54 17.50 18.84
C PRO A 40 27.34 16.97 20.03
N ASP A 41 27.67 17.87 20.95
CA ASP A 41 28.17 17.49 22.27
C ASP A 41 27.02 16.87 23.06
N VAL A 42 27.12 15.56 23.32
CA VAL A 42 26.09 14.80 24.05
C VAL A 42 26.00 15.18 25.53
N THR A 43 27.00 15.88 26.07
CA THR A 43 27.03 16.35 27.45
C THR A 43 26.34 17.70 27.64
N ALA A 44 26.18 18.47 26.56
CA ALA A 44 25.55 19.78 26.53
C ALA A 44 24.01 19.73 26.49
N TYR A 45 23.38 18.63 26.91
CA TYR A 45 21.92 18.41 26.83
C TYR A 45 21.06 19.43 27.59
N ARG A 46 21.67 20.26 28.47
CA ARG A 46 20.99 21.36 29.16
C ARG A 46 20.82 22.61 28.27
N ASN A 47 21.58 22.71 27.18
CA ASN A 47 21.34 23.70 26.14
C ASN A 47 20.24 23.18 25.21
N VAL A 48 19.20 23.99 25.01
CA VAL A 48 18.03 23.64 24.19
C VAL A 48 18.45 23.27 22.76
N GLN A 49 19.35 24.03 22.15
CA GLN A 49 19.80 23.78 20.77
C GLN A 49 20.53 22.43 20.66
N ASP A 50 21.43 22.14 21.60
CA ASP A 50 22.16 20.87 21.61
C ASP A 50 21.25 19.68 21.91
N ALA A 51 20.27 19.84 22.81
CA ALA A 51 19.25 18.83 23.06
C ALA A 51 18.46 18.47 21.79
N TYR A 52 18.05 19.47 20.99
CA TYR A 52 17.43 19.23 19.68
C TYR A 52 18.38 18.54 18.70
N ARG A 53 19.65 18.96 18.63
CA ARG A 53 20.65 18.33 17.75
C ARG A 53 20.87 16.85 18.09
N ILE A 54 20.95 16.51 19.38
CA ILE A 54 21.07 15.13 19.86
C ILE A 54 19.85 14.31 19.46
N ALA A 55 18.64 14.80 19.76
CA ALA A 55 17.39 14.09 19.47
C ALA A 55 17.16 13.89 17.96
N LEU A 56 17.36 14.94 17.16
CA LEU A 56 17.18 14.89 15.71
C LEU A 56 18.19 13.94 15.05
N LYS A 57 19.44 13.95 15.49
CA LYS A 57 20.46 12.99 15.01
C LYS A 57 20.04 11.55 15.30
N SER A 58 19.58 11.27 16.52
CA SER A 58 19.14 9.92 16.92
C SER A 58 17.99 9.43 16.06
N LEU A 59 16.96 10.26 15.85
CA LEU A 59 15.82 9.93 14.98
C LEU A 59 16.22 9.77 13.51
N ALA A 60 17.13 10.61 13.02
CA ALA A 60 17.60 10.55 11.64
C ALA A 60 18.41 9.28 11.36
N ARG A 61 19.27 8.85 12.29
CA ARG A 61 20.00 7.57 12.18
C ARG A 61 19.05 6.38 12.13
N ARG A 62 18.09 6.32 13.07
CA ARG A 62 17.07 5.25 13.07
C ARG A 62 16.22 5.25 11.81
N TYR A 63 15.94 6.42 11.23
CA TYR A 63 15.26 6.50 9.95
C TYR A 63 16.08 5.85 8.84
N LEU A 64 17.38 6.16 8.75
CA LEU A 64 18.25 5.58 7.72
C LEU A 64 18.34 4.06 7.86
N GLU A 65 18.57 3.57 9.09
CA GLU A 65 18.59 2.13 9.39
C GLU A 65 17.30 1.43 8.92
N LEU A 66 16.13 1.94 9.31
CA LEU A 66 14.85 1.38 8.89
C LEU A 66 14.56 1.56 7.40
N HIS A 67 15.08 2.62 6.77
CA HIS A 67 14.93 2.85 5.34
C HIS A 67 15.69 1.81 4.53
N ASP A 68 16.92 1.51 4.94
CA ASP A 68 17.77 0.52 4.31
C ASP A 68 17.20 -0.89 4.55
N GLU A 69 16.76 -1.21 5.77
CA GLU A 69 16.11 -2.49 6.09
C GLU A 69 14.83 -2.72 5.26
N ILE A 70 14.01 -1.68 5.06
CA ILE A 70 12.82 -1.79 4.19
C ILE A 70 13.24 -2.07 2.74
N ALA A 71 14.28 -1.42 2.24
CA ALA A 71 14.75 -1.64 0.88
C ALA A 71 15.26 -3.07 0.68
N ASP A 72 15.98 -3.62 1.66
CA ASP A 72 16.43 -5.01 1.64
C ASP A 72 15.26 -6.00 1.69
N LEU A 73 14.25 -5.73 2.53
CA LEU A 73 13.03 -6.52 2.59
C LEU A 73 12.20 -6.45 1.31
N ASP A 74 12.13 -5.29 0.66
CA ASP A 74 11.43 -5.13 -0.61
C ASP A 74 12.06 -6.01 -1.71
N ILE A 75 13.40 -6.16 -1.73
CA ILE A 75 14.10 -7.06 -2.65
C ILE A 75 13.71 -8.52 -2.38
N MET A 76 13.72 -8.94 -1.11
CA MET A 76 13.34 -10.31 -0.74
C MET A 76 11.88 -10.60 -1.07
N ILE A 77 10.97 -9.67 -0.79
CA ILE A 77 9.54 -9.78 -1.13
C ILE A 77 9.36 -9.89 -2.64
N ALA A 78 10.08 -9.09 -3.44
CA ALA A 78 9.99 -9.15 -4.89
C ALA A 78 10.35 -10.55 -5.42
N SER A 79 11.46 -11.12 -4.94
CA SER A 79 11.89 -12.47 -5.31
C SER A 79 10.83 -13.53 -4.98
N ILE A 80 10.24 -13.48 -3.79
CA ILE A 80 9.20 -14.43 -3.36
C ILE A 80 7.95 -14.29 -4.23
N VAL A 81 7.55 -13.06 -4.55
CA VAL A 81 6.35 -12.81 -5.35
C VAL A 81 6.55 -13.23 -6.81
N ASP A 82 7.74 -13.05 -7.37
CA ASP A 82 8.06 -13.52 -8.73
C ASP A 82 7.99 -15.05 -8.85
N GLU A 83 8.35 -15.77 -7.79
CA GLU A 83 8.20 -17.22 -7.72
C GLU A 83 6.73 -17.63 -7.53
N LEU A 84 6.05 -17.04 -6.55
CA LEU A 84 4.71 -17.49 -6.13
C LEU A 84 3.59 -17.03 -7.06
N ALA A 85 3.68 -15.84 -7.64
CA ALA A 85 2.58 -15.23 -8.41
C ALA A 85 3.07 -14.40 -9.62
N PRO A 86 3.87 -14.95 -10.54
CA PRO A 86 4.42 -14.22 -11.68
C PRO A 86 3.34 -13.61 -12.59
N GLU A 87 2.23 -14.33 -12.79
CA GLU A 87 1.11 -13.84 -13.60
C GLU A 87 0.37 -12.65 -13.00
N LEU A 88 0.50 -12.43 -11.68
CA LEU A 88 -0.10 -11.30 -10.99
C LEU A 88 0.69 -10.02 -11.25
N ILE A 89 2.03 -10.08 -11.19
CA ILE A 89 2.94 -8.95 -11.47
C ILE A 89 2.90 -8.50 -12.93
N LYS A 90 2.65 -9.42 -13.87
CA LYS A 90 2.47 -9.09 -15.29
C LYS A 90 1.25 -8.20 -15.56
N ARG A 91 0.31 -8.07 -14.61
CA ARG A 91 -0.90 -7.28 -14.80
C ARG A 91 -0.64 -5.79 -14.57
N ASN A 92 -1.27 -4.97 -15.41
CA ASN A 92 -1.11 -3.53 -15.35
C ASN A 92 -1.39 -2.98 -13.93
N ALA A 93 -0.47 -2.14 -13.46
CA ALA A 93 -0.49 -1.49 -12.16
C ALA A 93 -0.52 -2.41 -10.92
N ILE A 94 -0.22 -3.70 -11.06
CA ILE A 94 0.01 -4.57 -9.90
C ILE A 94 1.52 -4.62 -9.60
N GLY A 95 1.94 -3.90 -8.56
CA GLY A 95 3.31 -3.93 -8.05
C GLY A 95 3.49 -4.92 -6.90
N TYR A 96 4.75 -5.18 -6.54
CA TYR A 96 5.13 -6.17 -5.52
C TYR A 96 4.44 -5.98 -4.17
N GLU A 97 4.35 -4.75 -3.64
CA GLU A 97 3.65 -4.48 -2.35
C GLU A 97 2.15 -4.82 -2.42
N SER A 98 1.48 -4.50 -3.54
CA SER A 98 0.06 -4.81 -3.70
C SER A 98 -0.16 -6.30 -3.92
N ALA A 99 0.71 -6.96 -4.69
CA ALA A 99 0.69 -8.40 -4.91
C ALA A 99 0.92 -9.18 -3.62
N SER A 100 1.96 -8.84 -2.84
CA SER A 100 2.28 -9.48 -1.57
C SER A 100 1.14 -9.31 -0.56
N GLN A 101 0.56 -8.11 -0.46
CA GLN A 101 -0.60 -7.90 0.41
C GLN A 101 -1.80 -8.77 0.00
N LEU A 102 -2.08 -8.90 -1.30
CA LEU A 102 -3.19 -9.74 -1.78
C LEU A 102 -2.94 -11.23 -1.53
N LEU A 103 -1.70 -11.69 -1.65
CA LEU A 103 -1.28 -13.05 -1.30
C LEU A 103 -1.44 -13.31 0.21
N ILE A 104 -1.01 -12.38 1.06
CA ILE A 104 -1.20 -12.46 2.52
C ILE A 104 -2.69 -12.55 2.87
N THR A 105 -3.53 -11.71 2.25
CA THR A 105 -4.97 -11.72 2.49
C THR A 105 -5.60 -13.02 2.02
N ALA A 106 -5.17 -13.55 0.86
CA ALA A 106 -5.63 -14.82 0.35
C ALA A 106 -5.26 -15.99 1.29
N GLY A 107 -4.04 -15.94 1.82
CA GLY A 107 -3.47 -16.96 2.68
C GLY A 107 -3.10 -18.25 1.94
N ASP A 108 -2.44 -19.15 2.65
CA ASP A 108 -1.92 -20.42 2.12
C ASP A 108 -2.93 -21.59 2.19
N ASN A 109 -4.21 -21.30 2.45
CA ASN A 109 -5.25 -22.31 2.55
C ASN A 109 -6.17 -22.23 1.32
N PRO A 110 -5.91 -23.02 0.26
CA PRO A 110 -6.70 -22.96 -0.97
C PRO A 110 -8.17 -23.33 -0.73
N GLN A 111 -8.46 -24.15 0.29
CA GLN A 111 -9.82 -24.51 0.67
C GLN A 111 -10.60 -23.35 1.33
N ARG A 112 -9.92 -22.28 1.77
CA ARG A 112 -10.58 -21.07 2.31
C ARG A 112 -11.09 -20.14 1.20
N LEU A 113 -10.52 -20.23 0.00
CA LEU A 113 -10.85 -19.38 -1.15
C LEU A 113 -11.71 -20.12 -2.20
N GLN A 114 -12.91 -20.50 -1.79
CA GLN A 114 -13.80 -21.30 -2.62
C GLN A 114 -14.51 -20.53 -3.74
N SER A 115 -14.64 -19.21 -3.60
CA SER A 115 -15.42 -18.42 -4.54
C SER A 115 -14.92 -17.00 -4.73
N GLU A 116 -15.16 -16.50 -5.94
CA GLU A 116 -14.85 -15.14 -6.37
C GLU A 116 -15.57 -14.08 -5.51
N PRO A 117 -16.89 -14.19 -5.23
CA PRO A 117 -17.56 -13.27 -4.29
C PRO A 117 -17.00 -13.35 -2.86
N GLY A 118 -16.57 -14.53 -2.41
CA GLY A 118 -15.92 -14.72 -1.11
C GLY A 118 -14.61 -13.94 -1.02
N PHE A 119 -13.77 -14.00 -2.06
CA PHE A 119 -12.56 -13.19 -2.14
C PHE A 119 -12.86 -11.68 -2.16
N ALA A 120 -13.87 -11.26 -2.93
CA ALA A 120 -14.29 -9.87 -2.94
C ALA A 120 -14.77 -9.39 -1.55
N ALA A 121 -15.47 -10.25 -0.80
CA ALA A 121 -15.87 -9.94 0.57
C ALA A 121 -14.66 -9.86 1.52
N LEU A 122 -13.71 -10.78 1.38
CA LEU A 122 -12.46 -10.80 2.14
C LEU A 122 -11.64 -9.53 1.92
N CYS A 123 -11.54 -9.04 0.68
CA CYS A 123 -10.86 -7.77 0.37
C CYS A 123 -11.73 -6.53 0.66
N GLY A 124 -12.95 -6.69 1.18
CA GLY A 124 -13.87 -5.59 1.50
C GLY A 124 -14.36 -4.80 0.27
N VAL A 125 -14.35 -5.42 -0.91
CA VAL A 125 -14.83 -4.82 -2.17
C VAL A 125 -16.13 -5.45 -2.68
N SER A 126 -16.71 -6.39 -1.92
CA SER A 126 -18.05 -6.89 -2.20
C SER A 126 -19.08 -5.76 -2.07
N PRO A 127 -20.05 -5.68 -3.00
CA PRO A 127 -21.14 -4.72 -2.91
C PRO A 127 -22.04 -5.09 -1.72
N VAL A 128 -22.34 -4.12 -0.85
CA VAL A 128 -23.31 -4.29 0.25
C VAL A 128 -24.51 -3.42 -0.03
N PRO A 129 -25.71 -3.99 -0.24
CA PRO A 129 -26.89 -3.19 -0.56
C PRO A 129 -27.24 -2.25 0.60
N VAL A 130 -27.71 -1.06 0.25
CA VAL A 130 -28.36 -0.12 1.16
C VAL A 130 -29.74 0.16 0.61
N SER A 131 -30.69 -0.72 0.94
CA SER A 131 -32.08 -0.50 0.55
C SER A 131 -33.07 -1.28 1.41
N SER A 132 -34.11 -0.61 1.88
CA SER A 132 -35.40 -1.20 2.28
C SER A 132 -36.51 -0.98 1.22
N GLY A 133 -36.16 -0.58 -0.01
CA GLY A 133 -37.10 -0.22 -1.08
C GLY A 133 -36.50 -0.15 -2.51
N LYS A 134 -37.12 0.60 -3.44
CA LYS A 134 -36.82 0.67 -4.90
C LYS A 134 -35.46 1.28 -5.32
N THR A 135 -34.52 1.51 -4.42
CA THR A 135 -33.21 2.11 -4.76
C THR A 135 -32.11 1.06 -4.83
N ASN A 136 -31.34 1.03 -5.93
CA ASN A 136 -30.23 0.09 -6.10
C ASN A 136 -28.89 0.74 -5.74
N ARG A 137 -28.73 1.12 -4.47
CA ARG A 137 -27.49 1.72 -3.96
C ARG A 137 -26.68 0.73 -3.12
N HIS A 138 -25.37 0.83 -3.23
CA HIS A 138 -24.43 -0.04 -2.51
C HIS A 138 -23.46 0.78 -1.66
N ARG A 139 -23.30 0.39 -0.39
CA ARG A 139 -22.27 0.94 0.49
C ARG A 139 -20.98 0.13 0.41
N LEU A 140 -19.93 0.74 0.95
CA LEU A 140 -18.65 0.09 1.20
C LEU A 140 -18.81 -1.05 2.23
N ASN A 141 -18.22 -2.21 1.92
CA ASN A 141 -18.01 -3.27 2.91
C ASN A 141 -16.88 -2.89 3.88
N ARG A 142 -17.19 -2.82 5.18
CA ARG A 142 -16.24 -2.49 6.24
C ARG A 142 -15.63 -3.71 6.95
N GLY A 143 -16.15 -4.92 6.69
CA GLY A 143 -15.74 -6.15 7.37
C GLY A 143 -14.58 -6.91 6.72
N GLY A 144 -14.09 -6.46 5.56
CA GLY A 144 -12.94 -7.07 4.89
C GLY A 144 -11.60 -6.46 5.29
N ASP A 145 -10.52 -7.08 4.82
CA ASP A 145 -9.15 -6.63 4.98
C ASP A 145 -8.96 -5.24 4.34
N ARG A 146 -8.64 -4.27 5.20
CA ARG A 146 -8.46 -2.86 4.80
C ARG A 146 -7.18 -2.65 4.01
N ALA A 147 -6.14 -3.46 4.24
CA ALA A 147 -4.89 -3.39 3.49
C ALA A 147 -5.09 -3.96 2.07
N ALA A 148 -5.78 -5.09 1.93
CA ALA A 148 -6.18 -5.62 0.61
C ALA A 148 -7.05 -4.63 -0.17
N ASN A 149 -8.01 -4.00 0.52
CA ASN A 149 -8.87 -2.97 -0.07
C ASN A 149 -8.06 -1.77 -0.58
N SER A 150 -7.02 -1.39 0.16
CA SER A 150 -6.07 -0.33 -0.21
C SER A 150 -5.21 -0.74 -1.40
N ALA A 151 -4.68 -1.97 -1.42
CA ALA A 151 -3.93 -2.52 -2.56
C ALA A 151 -4.78 -2.48 -3.85
N LEU A 152 -6.01 -2.97 -3.80
CA LEU A 152 -6.95 -2.89 -4.93
C LEU A 152 -7.26 -1.45 -5.35
N HIS A 153 -7.26 -0.51 -4.41
CA HIS A 153 -7.44 0.91 -4.74
C HIS A 153 -6.23 1.48 -5.48
N ILE A 154 -5.02 1.19 -5.02
CA ILE A 154 -3.77 1.63 -5.66
C ILE A 154 -3.70 1.07 -7.08
N ILE A 155 -4.00 -0.22 -7.27
CA ILE A 155 -4.08 -0.85 -8.59
C ILE A 155 -5.12 -0.13 -9.46
N ALA A 156 -6.33 0.11 -8.94
CA ALA A 156 -7.39 0.79 -9.69
C ALA A 156 -6.99 2.18 -10.17
N ILE A 157 -6.34 2.98 -9.31
CA ILE A 157 -5.86 4.32 -9.67
C ILE A 157 -4.72 4.24 -10.70
N GLY A 158 -3.78 3.30 -10.52
CA GLY A 158 -2.71 3.07 -11.48
C GLY A 158 -3.26 2.71 -12.85
N ARG A 159 -4.21 1.76 -12.93
CA ARG A 159 -4.87 1.38 -14.18
C ARG A 159 -5.66 2.52 -14.80
N LEU A 160 -6.37 3.31 -14.01
CA LEU A 160 -7.08 4.48 -14.53
C LEU A 160 -6.13 5.50 -15.16
N ARG A 161 -4.88 5.58 -14.69
CA ARG A 161 -3.86 6.45 -15.27
C ARG A 161 -3.23 5.87 -16.54
N THR A 162 -3.05 4.55 -16.62
CA THR A 162 -2.19 3.92 -17.65
C THR A 162 -2.91 2.99 -18.64
N ASP A 163 -4.16 2.59 -18.39
CA ASP A 163 -4.91 1.66 -19.24
C ASP A 163 -6.18 2.30 -19.81
N THR A 164 -6.19 2.44 -21.13
CA THR A 164 -7.30 3.00 -21.91
C THR A 164 -8.61 2.25 -21.68
N LYS A 165 -8.59 0.91 -21.58
CA LYS A 165 -9.82 0.12 -21.35
C LYS A 165 -10.44 0.43 -20.00
N THR A 166 -9.61 0.61 -18.97
CA THR A 166 -10.06 1.03 -17.64
C THR A 166 -10.63 2.45 -17.65
N GLN A 167 -10.02 3.37 -18.40
CA GLN A 167 -10.52 4.75 -18.58
C GLN A 167 -11.90 4.76 -19.24
N GLU A 168 -12.06 4.05 -20.35
CA GLU A 168 -13.33 3.91 -21.08
C GLU A 168 -14.41 3.29 -20.19
N TYR A 169 -14.06 2.24 -19.43
CA TYR A 169 -15.00 1.60 -18.50
C TYR A 169 -15.49 2.59 -17.43
N VAL A 170 -14.59 3.35 -16.81
CA VAL A 170 -14.96 4.32 -15.79
C VAL A 170 -15.78 5.47 -16.39
N ALA A 171 -15.41 5.96 -17.57
CA ALA A 171 -16.17 6.99 -18.28
C ALA A 171 -17.60 6.52 -18.60
N LYS A 172 -17.74 5.27 -19.08
CA LYS A 172 -19.05 4.65 -19.32
C LYS A 172 -19.89 4.58 -18.05
N ARG A 173 -19.32 4.12 -16.93
CA ARG A 173 -20.05 4.07 -15.65
C ARG A 173 -20.51 5.45 -15.18
N VAL A 174 -19.69 6.48 -15.36
CA VAL A 174 -20.07 7.85 -15.03
C VAL A 174 -21.20 8.34 -15.94
N ALA A 175 -21.15 8.04 -17.25
CA ALA A 175 -22.21 8.36 -18.20
C ALA A 175 -23.54 7.66 -17.87
N GLU A 176 -23.49 6.46 -17.28
CA GLU A 176 -24.66 5.72 -16.76
C GLU A 176 -25.24 6.33 -15.45
N GLY A 177 -24.70 7.44 -14.95
CA GLY A 177 -25.19 8.15 -13.77
C GLY A 177 -24.51 7.76 -12.46
N HIS A 178 -23.47 6.94 -12.48
CA HIS A 178 -22.68 6.64 -11.28
C HIS A 178 -21.75 7.80 -10.90
N SER A 179 -21.60 8.06 -9.61
CA SER A 179 -20.51 8.91 -9.13
C SER A 179 -19.15 8.27 -9.43
N LYS A 180 -18.09 9.08 -9.54
CA LYS A 180 -16.71 8.59 -9.72
C LYS A 180 -16.31 7.55 -8.66
N MET A 181 -16.77 7.72 -7.42
CA MET A 181 -16.49 6.79 -6.34
C MET A 181 -17.25 5.46 -6.49
N GLU A 182 -18.46 5.46 -7.04
CA GLU A 182 -19.19 4.24 -7.37
C GLU A 182 -18.54 3.51 -8.55
N ALA A 183 -18.15 4.24 -9.60
CA ALA A 183 -17.41 3.67 -10.73
C ALA A 183 -16.09 3.02 -10.28
N LEU A 184 -15.34 3.66 -9.38
CA LEU A 184 -14.13 3.09 -8.79
C LEU A 184 -14.40 1.84 -7.93
N ARG A 185 -15.54 1.78 -7.21
CA ARG A 185 -15.92 0.55 -6.48
C ARG A 185 -16.20 -0.59 -7.45
N CYS A 186 -16.90 -0.34 -8.55
CA CYS A 186 -17.11 -1.32 -9.62
C CYS A 186 -15.79 -1.80 -10.22
N LEU A 187 -14.86 -0.89 -10.50
CA LEU A 187 -13.53 -1.23 -11.00
C LEU A 187 -12.75 -2.10 -10.02
N LYS A 188 -12.74 -1.76 -8.72
CA LYS A 188 -12.08 -2.58 -7.69
C LYS A 188 -12.68 -3.98 -7.58
N ARG A 189 -14.00 -4.10 -7.73
CA ARG A 189 -14.70 -5.38 -7.76
C ARG A 189 -14.28 -6.23 -8.98
N TYR A 190 -14.07 -5.60 -10.13
CA TYR A 190 -13.55 -6.25 -11.34
C TYR A 190 -12.09 -6.71 -11.15
N ILE A 191 -11.23 -5.85 -10.62
CA ILE A 191 -9.82 -6.19 -10.32
C ILE A 191 -9.76 -7.37 -9.34
N ALA A 192 -10.58 -7.36 -8.28
CA ALA A 192 -10.61 -8.49 -7.33
C ALA A 192 -11.00 -9.81 -8.00
N ARG A 193 -11.93 -9.79 -8.96
CA ARG A 193 -12.28 -10.97 -9.75
C ARG A 193 -11.09 -11.46 -10.58
N GLU A 194 -10.39 -10.57 -11.28
CA GLU A 194 -9.20 -10.92 -12.05
C GLU A 194 -8.12 -11.53 -11.15
N VAL A 195 -7.80 -10.88 -10.03
CA VAL A 195 -6.83 -11.36 -9.05
C VAL A 195 -7.21 -12.75 -8.54
N PHE A 196 -8.47 -12.97 -8.16
CA PHE A 196 -8.94 -14.28 -7.72
C PHE A 196 -8.71 -15.37 -8.77
N THR A 197 -9.00 -15.09 -10.05
CA THR A 197 -8.77 -16.03 -11.13
C THR A 197 -7.28 -16.38 -11.27
N LEU A 198 -6.39 -15.39 -11.18
CA LEU A 198 -4.94 -15.61 -11.27
C LEU A 198 -4.43 -16.46 -10.11
N LEU A 199 -4.80 -16.11 -8.88
CA LEU A 199 -4.41 -16.86 -7.68
C LEU A 199 -4.92 -18.31 -7.71
N ARG A 200 -6.18 -18.52 -8.15
CA ARG A 200 -6.75 -19.86 -8.26
C ARG A 200 -6.04 -20.71 -9.31
N ASN A 201 -5.69 -20.13 -10.45
CA ASN A 201 -4.96 -20.83 -11.51
C ASN A 201 -3.56 -21.22 -11.04
N GLN A 202 -2.86 -20.29 -10.38
CA GLN A 202 -1.54 -20.53 -9.82
C GLN A 202 -1.55 -21.65 -8.76
N ASN A 203 -2.49 -21.61 -7.81
CA ASN A 203 -2.63 -22.67 -6.80
C ASN A 203 -2.92 -24.03 -7.43
N ARG A 204 -3.69 -24.08 -8.53
CA ARG A 204 -3.93 -25.33 -9.26
C ARG A 204 -2.64 -25.86 -9.89
N GLN A 205 -1.81 -25.00 -10.47
CA GLN A 205 -0.53 -25.38 -11.05
C GLN A 205 0.42 -25.93 -9.97
N ILE A 206 0.60 -25.20 -8.87
CA ILE A 206 1.45 -25.63 -7.74
C ILE A 206 1.03 -27.01 -7.22
N ASN A 207 -0.28 -27.21 -6.98
CA ASN A 207 -0.79 -28.49 -6.47
C ASN A 207 -0.64 -29.63 -7.48
N SER A 208 -0.72 -29.36 -8.79
CA SER A 208 -0.51 -30.40 -9.81
C SER A 208 0.95 -30.85 -9.91
N THR A 209 1.89 -29.93 -9.72
CA THR A 209 3.33 -30.24 -9.73
C THR A 209 3.72 -31.09 -8.52
N GLN A 210 3.20 -30.78 -7.32
CA GLN A 210 3.52 -31.52 -6.09
C GLN A 210 3.06 -32.99 -6.11
N ILE A 211 1.99 -33.33 -6.82
CA ILE A 211 1.48 -34.71 -6.92
C ILE A 211 2.37 -35.59 -7.82
N THR A 212 3.17 -34.98 -8.70
CA THR A 212 3.93 -35.68 -9.74
C THR A 212 5.39 -36.00 -9.32
N THR A 213 5.86 -35.47 -8.20
CA THR A 213 7.17 -35.73 -7.58
C THR A 213 7.05 -36.73 -6.45
#